data_AF-B3PKC1-F1
#
_entry.id   AF-B3PKC1-F1
#
_cell.length_a   1.000
_cell.length_b   1.000
_cell.length_c   1.000
_cell.angle_alpha   90.00
_cell.angle_beta   90.00
_cell.angle_gamma   90.00
#
_symmetry.space_group_name_H-M   'P 1'
#
loop_
_entity.id
_entity.type
_entity.pdbx_description
1 polymer ?
#
loop_
_entity_poly.entity_id
_entity_poly.type
_entity_poly.pdbx_seq_one_letter_code
_entity_poly.pdbx_strand_id
1 'polypeptide(L)'
;MADRNKGFTLIELIAVMVLLGTLSVVLFSRLGGINTAGVQGSRDDIIAAFSLAQQLAMARGGISLEIQENSVSVNQDNVPVNIGYYPLEMPNGIRLSSEQSGQPATVFVFDRLGKTQAGLVTVSGSGVSATITVESTGYAYGSY
;
A
#
# COMPACT_ATOMS: atom_id res chain seq x y z
N MET A 1 -29.97 -49.82 23.97
CA MET A 1 -28.50 -49.73 23.93
C MET A 1 -28.16 -48.27 24.20
N ALA A 2 -27.63 -47.94 25.37
CA ALA A 2 -27.39 -46.56 25.77
C ALA A 2 -25.97 -46.14 25.35
N ASP A 3 -25.88 -45.12 24.50
CA ASP A 3 -24.63 -44.49 24.10
C ASP A 3 -23.91 -43.93 25.33
N ARG A 4 -22.69 -44.42 25.55
CA ARG A 4 -21.83 -43.98 26.64
C ARG A 4 -21.21 -42.66 26.23
N ASN A 5 -21.83 -41.55 26.64
CA ASN A 5 -21.28 -40.21 26.52
C ASN A 5 -19.83 -40.20 27.07
N LYS A 6 -18.86 -40.18 26.16
CA LYS A 6 -17.45 -40.01 26.50
C LYS A 6 -17.24 -38.53 26.82
N GLY A 7 -17.36 -38.18 28.09
CA GLY A 7 -16.99 -36.85 28.57
C GLY A 7 -15.50 -36.61 28.35
N PHE A 8 -15.13 -35.36 28.04
CA PHE A 8 -13.74 -34.95 27.99
C PHE A 8 -13.06 -35.20 29.33
N THR A 9 -11.88 -35.82 29.32
CA THR A 9 -11.06 -35.92 30.53
C THR A 9 -10.52 -34.54 30.89
N LEU A 10 -10.23 -34.35 32.19
CA LEU A 10 -9.65 -33.09 32.69
C LEU A 10 -8.33 -32.76 31.97
N ILE A 11 -7.52 -33.78 31.66
CA ILE A 11 -6.25 -33.58 30.95
C ILE A 11 -6.47 -33.18 29.49
N GLU A 12 -7.48 -33.72 28.80
CA GLU A 12 -7.82 -33.30 27.44
C GLU A 12 -8.32 -31.85 27.42
N LEU A 13 -9.12 -31.43 28.40
CA LEU A 13 -9.59 -30.04 28.50
C LEU A 13 -8.41 -29.07 28.68
N ILE A 14 -7.47 -29.40 29.57
CA ILE A 14 -6.26 -28.59 29.77
C ILE A 14 -5.42 -28.56 28.49
N ALA A 15 -5.22 -29.70 27.82
CA ALA A 15 -4.48 -29.75 26.56
C ALA A 15 -5.12 -28.87 25.47
N VAL A 16 -6.45 -28.89 25.35
CA VAL A 16 -7.19 -28.03 24.42
C VAL A 16 -7.05 -26.55 24.78
N MET A 17 -7.14 -26.19 26.07
CA MET A 17 -6.94 -24.80 26.51
C MET A 17 -5.52 -24.29 26.22
N VAL A 18 -4.49 -25.11 26.43
CA VAL A 18 -3.10 -24.77 26.10
C VAL A 18 -2.93 -24.65 24.58
N LEU A 19 -3.52 -25.54 23.79
CA LEU A 19 -3.46 -25.49 22.34
C LEU A 19 -4.16 -24.24 21.78
N LEU A 20 -5.35 -23.90 22.29
CA LEU A 20 -6.06 -22.68 21.91
C LEU A 20 -5.31 -21.41 22.33
N GLY A 21 -4.70 -21.41 23.53
CA GLY A 21 -3.88 -20.30 24.00
C GLY A 21 -2.67 -20.06 23.09
N THR A 22 -1.95 -21.12 22.73
CA THR A 22 -0.78 -21.03 21.83
C THR A 22 -1.18 -20.64 20.41
N LEU A 23 -2.25 -21.22 19.85
CA LEU A 23 -2.77 -20.82 18.53
C LEU A 23 -3.17 -19.35 18.50
N SER A 24 -3.82 -18.85 19.56
CA SER A 24 -4.29 -17.46 19.62
C SER A 24 -3.14 -16.46 19.51
N VAL A 25 -2.04 -16.70 20.24
CA VAL A 25 -0.85 -15.83 20.20
C VAL A 25 -0.17 -15.86 18.83
N VAL A 26 -0.02 -17.05 18.24
CA VAL A 26 0.66 -17.23 16.93
C VAL A 26 -0.15 -16.58 15.80
N LEU A 27 -1.48 -16.78 15.78
CA LEU A 27 -2.35 -16.20 14.76
C LEU A 27 -2.38 -14.67 14.84
N PHE A 28 -2.41 -14.10 16.06
CA PHE A 28 -2.39 -12.66 16.24
C PHE A 28 -1.09 -12.02 15.71
N SER A 29 0.07 -12.62 16.01
CA SER A 29 1.36 -12.13 15.54
C SER A 29 1.48 -12.15 14.01
N ARG A 30 0.92 -13.17 13.36
CA ARG A 30 1.00 -13.33 11.89
C ARG A 30 0.08 -12.38 11.12
N LEU A 31 -1.10 -12.08 11.66
CA LEU A 31 -2.05 -11.18 10.99
C LEU A 31 -1.58 -9.72 11.01
N GLY A 32 -0.88 -9.27 12.07
CA GLY A 32 -0.32 -7.92 12.14
C GLY A 32 0.79 -7.66 11.11
N GLY A 33 1.70 -8.62 10.91
CA GLY A 33 2.89 -8.45 10.06
C GLY A 33 2.62 -8.47 8.55
N ILE A 34 1.58 -9.14 8.08
CA ILE A 34 1.23 -9.18 6.64
C ILE A 34 0.69 -7.82 6.16
N ASN A 35 -0.07 -7.15 7.04
CA ASN A 35 -0.70 -5.88 6.73
C ASN A 35 0.33 -4.74 6.64
N THR A 36 1.30 -4.70 7.57
CA THR A 36 2.38 -3.71 7.53
C THR A 36 3.28 -3.89 6.32
N ALA A 37 3.57 -5.13 5.92
CA ALA A 37 4.37 -5.41 4.72
C ALA A 37 3.68 -4.91 3.44
N GLY A 38 2.37 -5.10 3.30
CA GLY A 38 1.61 -4.62 2.15
C GLY A 38 1.61 -3.09 2.05
N VAL A 39 1.40 -2.38 3.17
CA VAL A 39 1.43 -0.91 3.22
C VAL A 39 2.83 -0.39 2.88
N GLN A 40 3.89 -0.98 3.44
CA GLN A 40 5.26 -0.52 3.18
C GLN A 40 5.72 -0.82 1.76
N GLY A 41 5.43 -2.01 1.22
CA GLY A 41 5.75 -2.33 -0.18
C GLY A 41 5.03 -1.38 -1.15
N SER A 42 3.73 -1.15 -0.93
CA SER A 42 2.94 -0.21 -1.75
C SER A 42 3.48 1.23 -1.67
N ARG A 43 3.94 1.66 -0.49
CA ARG A 43 4.59 2.96 -0.30
C ARG A 43 5.87 3.08 -1.14
N ASP A 44 6.72 2.06 -1.09
CA ASP A 44 7.98 2.05 -1.83
C ASP A 44 7.75 2.00 -3.35
N ASP A 45 6.77 1.23 -3.80
CA ASP A 45 6.35 1.19 -5.20
C ASP A 45 5.86 2.56 -5.71
N ILE A 46 5.10 3.29 -4.89
CA ILE A 46 4.64 4.64 -5.24
C ILE A 46 5.82 5.62 -5.30
N ILE A 47 6.76 5.57 -4.34
CA ILE A 47 7.98 6.40 -4.37
C ILE A 47 8.79 6.12 -5.65
N ALA A 48 8.90 4.85 -6.04
CA ALA A 48 9.54 4.45 -7.29
C ALA A 48 8.77 5.00 -8.51
N ALA A 49 7.44 4.97 -8.49
CA ALA A 49 6.61 5.55 -9.55
C ALA A 49 6.81 7.06 -9.69
N PHE A 50 6.88 7.81 -8.59
CA PHE A 50 7.21 9.23 -8.60
C PHE A 50 8.61 9.49 -9.19
N SER A 51 9.60 8.70 -8.77
CA SER A 51 10.97 8.81 -9.27
C SER A 51 11.06 8.52 -10.77
N LEU A 52 10.33 7.51 -11.25
CA LEU A 52 10.23 7.19 -12.67
C LEU A 52 9.53 8.30 -13.45
N ALA A 53 8.40 8.79 -12.96
CA ALA A 53 7.64 9.86 -13.60
C ALA A 53 8.52 11.12 -13.76
N GLN A 54 9.25 11.49 -12.72
CA GLN A 54 10.22 12.59 -12.74
C GLN A 54 11.30 12.39 -13.82
N GLN A 55 11.92 11.20 -13.86
CA GLN A 55 12.96 10.88 -14.86
C GLN A 55 12.42 10.90 -16.29
N LEU A 56 11.24 10.32 -16.52
CA LEU A 56 10.60 10.32 -17.84
C LEU A 56 10.19 11.74 -18.26
N ALA A 57 9.75 12.58 -17.32
CA ALA A 57 9.37 13.95 -17.61
C ALA A 57 10.57 14.78 -18.09
N MET A 58 11.73 14.60 -17.45
CA MET A 58 12.99 15.22 -17.88
C MET A 58 13.46 14.71 -19.24
N ALA A 59 13.23 13.43 -19.55
CA ALA A 59 13.66 12.83 -20.81
C ALA A 59 12.75 13.15 -22.01
N ARG A 60 11.42 13.15 -21.80
CA ARG A 60 10.42 13.13 -22.88
C ARG A 60 9.33 14.20 -22.72
N GLY A 61 9.00 14.56 -21.49
CA GLY A 61 7.88 15.47 -21.16
C GLY A 61 6.51 14.82 -21.38
N GLY A 62 5.43 15.55 -21.05
CA GLY A 62 4.06 15.03 -21.17
C GLY A 62 3.73 13.93 -20.18
N ILE A 63 4.43 13.89 -19.04
CA ILE A 63 4.28 12.83 -18.03
C ILE A 63 3.34 13.26 -16.92
N SER A 64 2.46 12.34 -16.53
CA SER A 64 1.65 12.45 -15.32
C SER A 64 1.72 11.16 -14.52
N LEU A 65 1.54 11.27 -13.21
CA LEU A 65 1.31 10.14 -12.32
C LEU A 65 -0.11 10.23 -11.80
N GLU A 66 -0.92 9.23 -12.15
CA GLU A 66 -2.31 9.10 -11.73
C GLU A 66 -2.40 8.16 -10.52
N ILE A 67 -3.15 8.58 -9.51
CA ILE A 67 -3.43 7.81 -8.30
C ILE A 67 -4.93 7.60 -8.21
N GLN A 68 -5.33 6.33 -8.20
CA GLN A 68 -6.69 5.87 -7.97
C GLN A 68 -6.75 5.18 -6.60
N GLU A 69 -7.94 4.77 -6.17
CA GLU A 69 -8.15 4.19 -4.83
C GLU A 69 -7.27 2.96 -4.56
N ASN A 70 -6.90 2.17 -5.57
CA ASN A 70 -6.13 0.95 -5.40
C ASN A 70 -5.05 0.76 -6.48
N SER A 71 -4.75 1.78 -7.27
CA SER A 71 -3.78 1.67 -8.36
C SER A 71 -3.03 2.98 -8.59
N VAL A 72 -1.84 2.86 -9.14
CA VAL A 72 -1.02 4.00 -9.58
C VAL A 72 -0.59 3.78 -11.01
N SER A 73 -0.63 4.82 -11.84
CA SER A 73 -0.19 4.74 -13.24
C SER A 73 0.72 5.91 -13.60
N VAL A 74 1.88 5.61 -14.18
CA VAL A 74 2.71 6.62 -14.84
C VAL A 74 2.28 6.67 -16.30
N ASN A 75 1.79 7.82 -16.72
CA ASN A 75 1.20 8.05 -18.04
C ASN A 75 2.07 9.03 -18.84
N GLN A 76 2.21 8.78 -20.15
CA GLN A 76 2.70 9.73 -21.12
C GLN A 76 1.54 10.12 -22.05
N ASP A 77 1.23 11.42 -22.13
CA ASP A 77 0.15 11.95 -22.96
C ASP A 77 -1.21 11.25 -22.70
N ASN A 78 -1.49 10.95 -21.43
CA ASN A 78 -2.67 10.19 -20.93
C ASN A 78 -2.71 8.70 -21.30
N VAL A 79 -1.61 8.12 -21.75
CA VAL A 79 -1.48 6.68 -22.00
C VAL A 79 -0.47 6.08 -21.03
N PRO A 80 -0.79 4.97 -20.32
CA PRO A 80 0.16 4.29 -19.45
C PRO A 80 1.46 3.96 -20.16
N VAL A 81 2.59 4.23 -19.52
CA VAL A 81 3.90 3.93 -20.06
C VAL A 81 4.08 2.41 -20.17
N ASN A 82 4.30 1.92 -21.39
CA ASN A 82 4.41 0.49 -21.66
C ASN A 82 5.80 -0.08 -21.30
N ILE A 83 6.04 -0.24 -20.00
CA ILE A 83 7.23 -0.92 -19.44
C ILE A 83 6.86 -2.17 -18.64
N GLY A 84 5.63 -2.66 -18.78
CA GLY A 84 5.15 -3.91 -18.16
C GLY A 84 4.65 -3.80 -16.72
N TYR A 85 4.64 -2.60 -16.14
CA TYR A 85 4.30 -2.39 -14.72
C TYR A 85 3.13 -1.44 -14.46
N TYR A 86 2.68 -0.66 -15.45
CA TYR A 86 1.61 0.33 -15.27
C TYR A 86 0.36 0.02 -16.10
N PRO A 87 -0.86 0.20 -15.55
CA PRO A 87 -1.13 0.59 -14.16
C PRO A 87 -0.70 -0.49 -13.15
N LEU A 88 -0.14 -0.04 -12.03
CA LEU A 88 0.30 -0.89 -10.93
C LEU A 88 -0.84 -1.00 -9.93
N GLU A 89 -1.39 -2.21 -9.79
CA GLU A 89 -2.44 -2.52 -8.83
C GLU A 89 -1.83 -2.80 -7.44
N MET A 90 -2.41 -2.19 -6.41
CA MET A 90 -2.02 -2.43 -5.03
C MET A 90 -2.53 -3.81 -4.55
N PRO A 91 -1.86 -4.46 -3.58
CA PRO A 91 -2.35 -5.67 -2.96
C PRO A 91 -3.75 -5.50 -2.36
N ASN A 92 -4.52 -6.60 -2.31
CA ASN A 92 -5.87 -6.60 -1.74
C ASN A 92 -5.90 -5.99 -0.32
N GLY A 93 -6.83 -5.06 -0.09
CA GLY A 93 -7.01 -4.39 1.19
C GLY A 93 -6.15 -3.15 1.39
N ILE A 94 -5.28 -2.81 0.43
CA ILE A 94 -4.58 -1.53 0.37
C ILE A 94 -5.44 -0.50 -0.35
N ARG A 95 -5.53 0.70 0.23
CA ARG A 95 -6.24 1.86 -0.30
C ARG A 95 -5.31 3.06 -0.34
N LEU A 96 -5.36 3.81 -1.41
CA LEU A 96 -4.62 5.03 -1.66
C LEU A 96 -5.55 6.22 -1.57
N SER A 97 -5.04 7.33 -1.04
CA SER A 97 -5.62 8.65 -1.21
C SER A 97 -4.50 9.65 -1.43
N SER A 98 -4.78 10.73 -2.16
CA SER A 98 -3.81 11.78 -2.37
C SER A 98 -4.44 13.16 -2.36
N GLU A 99 -3.64 14.13 -1.95
CA GLU A 99 -4.04 15.52 -1.85
C GLU A 99 -2.94 16.46 -2.34
N GLN A 100 -3.37 17.60 -2.89
CA GLN A 100 -2.51 18.72 -3.27
C GLN A 100 -3.10 19.97 -2.61
N SER A 101 -2.28 20.70 -1.85
CA SER A 101 -2.71 21.89 -1.09
C SER A 101 -3.96 21.65 -0.20
N GLY A 102 -4.06 20.47 0.41
CA GLY A 102 -5.18 20.09 1.28
C GLY A 102 -6.50 19.80 0.57
N GLN A 103 -6.48 19.58 -0.75
CA GLN A 103 -7.63 19.15 -1.54
C GLN A 103 -7.36 17.80 -2.20
N PRO A 104 -8.38 16.91 -2.34
CA PRO A 104 -8.21 15.65 -3.03
C PRO A 104 -7.66 15.86 -4.45
N ALA A 105 -6.64 15.09 -4.79
CA ALA A 105 -6.01 15.11 -6.11
C ALA A 105 -5.78 13.68 -6.57
N THR A 106 -6.08 13.39 -7.83
CA THR A 106 -5.84 12.07 -8.45
C THR A 106 -4.70 12.09 -9.45
N VAL A 107 -4.09 13.25 -9.69
CA VAL A 107 -3.05 13.41 -10.71
C VAL A 107 -1.94 14.35 -10.25
N PHE A 108 -0.70 13.95 -10.54
CA PHE A 108 0.51 14.75 -10.41
C PHE A 108 1.10 14.94 -11.81
N VAL A 109 1.02 16.15 -12.34
CA VAL A 109 1.59 16.48 -13.67
C VAL A 109 3.03 16.92 -13.50
N PHE A 110 3.93 16.42 -14.35
CA PHE A 110 5.35 16.75 -14.31
C PHE A 110 5.74 17.64 -15.49
N ASP A 111 6.53 18.68 -15.21
CA ASP A 111 7.15 19.50 -16.25
C ASP A 111 8.47 18.88 -16.77
N ARG A 112 9.07 19.51 -17.79
CA ARG A 112 10.34 19.01 -18.38
C ARG A 112 11.56 19.18 -17.47
N LEU A 113 11.42 19.83 -16.32
CA LEU A 113 12.43 19.90 -15.27
C LEU A 113 12.19 18.87 -14.16
N GLY A 114 11.17 18.01 -14.32
CA GLY A 114 10.80 17.00 -13.35
C GLY A 114 10.04 17.55 -12.13
N LYS A 115 9.56 18.80 -12.18
CA LYS A 115 8.79 19.39 -11.07
C LYS A 115 7.32 19.02 -11.16
N THR A 116 6.67 18.93 -10.00
CA THR A 116 5.23 18.70 -9.88
C THR A 116 4.63 19.57 -8.77
N GLN A 117 3.33 19.41 -8.48
CA GLN A 117 2.69 20.09 -7.36
C GLN A 117 3.02 19.34 -6.06
N ALA A 118 3.31 20.10 -5.01
CA ALA A 118 3.51 19.50 -3.68
C ALA A 118 2.21 18.87 -3.19
N GLY A 119 2.32 17.71 -2.54
CA GLY A 119 1.17 16.94 -2.09
C GLY A 119 1.53 15.82 -1.14
N LEU A 120 0.51 15.13 -0.66
CA LEU A 120 0.64 13.95 0.16
C LEU A 120 -0.06 12.78 -0.51
N VAL A 121 0.51 11.59 -0.38
CA VAL A 121 -0.14 10.32 -0.72
C VAL A 121 -0.20 9.48 0.54
N THR A 122 -1.38 9.03 0.92
CA THR A 122 -1.59 8.13 2.04
C THR A 122 -1.89 6.74 1.52
N VAL A 123 -1.09 5.77 1.98
CA VAL A 123 -1.33 4.35 1.79
C VAL A 123 -1.94 3.82 3.08
N SER A 124 -3.07 3.13 3.00
CA SER A 124 -3.76 2.60 4.17
C SER A 124 -4.17 1.15 3.96
N GLY A 125 -4.09 0.33 5.01
CA GLY A 125 -4.48 -1.07 4.96
C GLY A 125 -4.59 -1.67 6.36
N SER A 126 -5.72 -2.32 6.64
CA SER A 126 -5.96 -3.08 7.89
C SER A 126 -5.58 -2.34 9.19
N GLY A 127 -5.90 -1.04 9.27
CA GLY A 127 -5.65 -0.21 10.46
C GLY A 127 -4.23 0.37 10.56
N VAL A 128 -3.38 0.16 9.56
CA VAL A 128 -2.05 0.78 9.43
C VAL A 128 -2.08 1.75 8.26
N SER A 129 -1.35 2.86 8.37
CA SER A 129 -1.13 3.79 7.27
C SER A 129 0.32 4.22 7.17
N ALA A 130 0.71 4.61 5.97
CA ALA A 130 1.97 5.29 5.69
C ALA A 130 1.72 6.49 4.79
N THR A 131 2.51 7.54 4.95
CA THR A 131 2.37 8.78 4.18
C THR A 131 3.64 9.03 3.37
N ILE A 132 3.44 9.44 2.12
CA ILE A 132 4.44 9.88 1.18
C ILE A 132 4.27 11.39 1.01
N THR A 133 5.34 12.12 1.25
CA THR A 133 5.43 13.55 0.97
C THR A 133 6.01 13.74 -0.43
N VAL A 134 5.30 14.51 -1.26
CA VAL A 134 5.75 14.92 -2.59
C VAL A 134 6.09 16.39 -2.54
N GLU A 135 7.33 16.72 -2.85
CA GLU A 135 7.78 18.10 -2.95
C GLU A 135 7.49 18.70 -4.32
N SER A 136 7.45 20.04 -4.40
CA SER A 136 7.28 20.74 -5.67
C SER A 136 8.46 20.54 -6.65
N THR A 137 9.58 20.01 -6.15
CA THR A 137 10.72 19.57 -6.96
C THR A 137 10.43 18.29 -7.75
N GLY A 138 9.33 17.60 -7.46
CA GLY A 138 9.01 16.26 -7.98
C GLY A 138 9.62 15.12 -7.19
N TYR A 139 10.40 15.42 -6.15
CA TYR A 139 10.96 14.42 -5.25
C TYR A 139 9.89 13.91 -4.29
N ALA A 140 9.84 12.59 -4.11
CA ALA A 140 8.91 11.94 -3.19
C ALA A 140 9.67 11.08 -2.18
N TYR A 141 9.28 11.16 -0.92
CA TYR A 141 9.84 10.36 0.16
C TYR A 141 8.74 10.05 1.18
N GLY A 142 8.83 8.93 1.87
CA GLY A 142 7.88 8.67 2.95
C GLY A 142 8.38 9.14 4.30
N SER A 143 7.43 9.62 5.11
CA SER A 143 7.67 10.06 6.49
C SER A 143 7.77 8.84 7.42
N TYR A 144 8.59 8.96 8.47
CA TYR A 144 8.77 7.97 9.53
C TYR A 144 7.75 8.13 10.65
#